data_AF-A0A1G0WG33-F1
#
_entry.id   AF-A0A1G0WG33-F1
#
_cell.length_a   1.000
_cell.length_b   1.000
_cell.length_c   1.000
_cell.angle_alpha   90.00
_cell.angle_beta   90.00
_cell.angle_gamma   90.00
#
_symmetry.space_group_name_H-M   'P 1'
#
loop_
_entity.id
_entity.type
_entity.pdbx_description
1 polymer ?
#
loop_
_entity_poly.entity_id
_entity_poly.type
_entity_poly.pdbx_seq_one_letter_code
_entity_poly.pdbx_strand_id
1 'polypeptide(L)'
;MLEAKDEFFRGLTERNSHDISFSEKLKKSTVGIAGCGGLGSNVAMSLTRSGVGRLIIADFDNVVLSNLNRQFFFTNDIGKPKAEALKDNLKKINPYIEIISHTEKITPENLTGFFSSAEAIVEAFDDEKEKSMIINSFLDEKTFSEKYLLCASGLGGIASANLIKTIKYSKRIFVSGDFVSSVCGGYGVVSPRVLIAAAHQANMVIRLLTGEEEP
;
A
#
# COMPACT_ATOMS: atom_id res chain seq x y z
N MET A 1 13.22 -26.10 5.37
CA MET A 1 12.58 -24.78 5.66
C MET A 1 12.72 -23.82 4.47
N LEU A 2 13.92 -23.64 3.91
CA LEU A 2 14.12 -22.87 2.66
C LEU A 2 13.35 -23.45 1.46
N GLU A 3 13.43 -24.76 1.24
CA GLU A 3 12.70 -25.44 0.15
C GLU A 3 11.18 -25.24 0.24
N ALA A 4 10.60 -25.35 1.44
CA ALA A 4 9.17 -25.12 1.67
C ALA A 4 8.73 -23.66 1.39
N LYS A 5 9.62 -22.68 1.67
CA LYS A 5 9.37 -21.27 1.33
C LYS A 5 9.40 -21.04 -0.18
N ASP A 6 10.36 -21.64 -0.87
CA ASP A 6 10.50 -21.49 -2.33
C ASP A 6 9.38 -22.22 -3.10
N GLU A 7 8.99 -23.41 -2.64
CA GLU A 7 7.84 -24.13 -3.19
C GLU A 7 6.54 -23.35 -2.99
N PHE A 8 6.30 -22.85 -1.77
CA PHE A 8 5.14 -22.00 -1.50
C PHE A 8 5.11 -20.77 -2.40
N PHE A 9 6.25 -20.07 -2.53
CA PHE A 9 6.34 -18.87 -3.36
C PHE A 9 6.03 -19.18 -4.83
N ARG A 10 6.61 -20.25 -5.38
CA ARG A 10 6.31 -20.71 -6.74
C ARG A 10 4.83 -21.00 -6.95
N GLY A 11 4.18 -21.69 -6.00
CA GLY A 11 2.75 -21.96 -6.06
C GLY A 11 1.90 -20.69 -5.95
N LEU A 12 2.28 -19.75 -5.08
CA LEU A 12 1.60 -18.46 -4.92
C LEU A 12 1.63 -17.63 -6.21
N THR A 13 2.76 -17.61 -6.91
CA THR A 13 2.97 -16.73 -8.08
C THR A 13 2.85 -17.44 -9.43
N GLU A 14 2.46 -18.72 -9.46
CA GLU A 14 2.43 -19.55 -10.68
C GLU A 14 1.58 -18.93 -11.81
N ARG A 15 0.55 -18.15 -11.46
CA ARG A 15 -0.39 -17.50 -12.40
C ARG A 15 -0.12 -16.02 -12.64
N ASN A 16 0.91 -15.46 -12.00
CA ASN A 16 1.21 -14.04 -12.14
C ASN A 16 1.92 -13.75 -13.47
N SER A 17 2.87 -14.61 -13.85
CA SER A 17 3.60 -14.52 -15.12
C SER A 17 4.31 -15.84 -15.42
N HIS A 18 4.49 -16.15 -16.72
CA HIS A 18 5.37 -17.24 -17.16
C HIS A 18 6.86 -16.84 -17.13
N ASP A 19 7.16 -15.55 -16.99
CA ASP A 19 8.52 -15.05 -16.80
C ASP A 19 8.91 -15.15 -15.31
N ILE A 20 9.81 -16.07 -14.99
CA ILE A 20 10.32 -16.28 -13.64
C ILE A 20 10.99 -15.01 -13.09
N SER A 21 11.61 -14.19 -13.96
CA SER A 21 12.29 -12.97 -13.56
C SER A 21 11.33 -11.95 -12.94
N PHE A 22 10.06 -11.92 -13.38
CA PHE A 22 9.01 -11.08 -12.80
C PHE A 22 8.77 -11.43 -11.33
N SER A 23 8.53 -12.71 -11.04
CA SER A 23 8.24 -13.15 -9.66
C SER A 23 9.47 -13.01 -8.75
N GLU A 24 10.67 -13.29 -9.27
CA GLU A 24 11.91 -13.13 -8.51
C GLU A 24 12.26 -11.66 -8.22
N LYS A 25 11.91 -10.73 -9.10
CA LYS A 25 12.00 -9.29 -8.81
C LYS A 25 11.09 -8.94 -7.63
N LEU A 26 9.80 -9.27 -7.71
CA LEU A 26 8.85 -8.98 -6.63
C LEU A 26 9.26 -9.63 -5.29
N LYS A 27 9.76 -10.87 -5.32
CA LYS A 27 10.26 -11.59 -4.14
C LYS A 27 11.39 -10.86 -3.42
N LYS A 28 12.19 -10.08 -4.15
CA LYS A 28 13.33 -9.33 -3.59
C LYS A 28 12.95 -7.91 -3.22
N SER A 29 11.80 -7.43 -3.67
CA SER A 29 11.39 -6.04 -3.48
C SER A 29 10.85 -5.75 -2.08
N THR A 30 11.04 -4.50 -1.66
CA THR A 30 10.54 -3.95 -0.40
C THR A 30 9.62 -2.76 -0.66
N VAL A 31 8.40 -2.80 -0.12
CA VAL A 31 7.41 -1.72 -0.26
C VAL A 31 7.02 -1.16 1.10
N GLY A 32 7.02 0.17 1.22
CA GLY A 32 6.53 0.91 2.38
C GLY A 32 5.03 1.23 2.26
N ILE A 33 4.28 1.09 3.35
CA ILE A 33 2.88 1.45 3.47
C ILE A 33 2.73 2.43 4.64
N ALA A 34 2.48 3.70 4.32
CA ALA A 34 2.30 4.77 5.28
C ALA A 34 0.79 4.98 5.51
N GLY A 35 0.27 4.39 6.58
CA GLY A 35 -1.17 4.31 6.89
C GLY A 35 -1.76 2.95 6.51
N CYS A 36 -2.41 2.29 7.46
CA CYS A 36 -3.05 0.97 7.34
C CYS A 36 -4.57 1.09 7.22
N GLY A 37 -5.07 2.22 6.70
CA GLY A 37 -6.49 2.48 6.47
C GLY A 37 -7.06 1.73 5.26
N GLY A 38 -8.09 2.30 4.62
CA GLY A 38 -8.79 1.65 3.50
C GLY A 38 -7.89 1.39 2.30
N LEU A 39 -7.01 2.33 1.95
CA LEU A 39 -6.05 2.15 0.87
C LEU A 39 -4.92 1.21 1.29
N GLY A 40 -4.13 1.62 2.28
CA GLY A 40 -2.90 0.92 2.63
C GLY A 40 -3.09 -0.55 3.01
N SER A 41 -4.14 -0.89 3.75
CA SER A 41 -4.42 -2.29 4.10
C SER A 41 -4.75 -3.17 2.89
N ASN A 42 -5.52 -2.64 1.92
CA ASN A 42 -5.87 -3.36 0.70
C ASN A 42 -4.72 -3.39 -0.32
N VAL A 43 -3.88 -2.35 -0.36
CA VAL A 43 -2.65 -2.34 -1.14
C VAL A 43 -1.69 -3.41 -0.61
N ALA A 44 -1.43 -3.42 0.71
CA ALA A 44 -0.57 -4.41 1.35
C ALA A 44 -1.07 -5.86 1.11
N MET A 45 -2.38 -6.06 1.18
CA MET A 45 -3.02 -7.33 0.83
C MET A 45 -2.78 -7.73 -0.61
N SER A 46 -2.95 -6.81 -1.56
CA SER A 46 -2.75 -7.06 -2.98
C SER A 46 -1.28 -7.39 -3.28
N LEU A 47 -0.33 -6.61 -2.74
CA LEU A 47 1.11 -6.84 -2.90
C LEU A 47 1.58 -8.17 -2.30
N THR A 48 1.03 -8.55 -1.13
CA THR A 48 1.31 -9.84 -0.49
C THR A 48 0.88 -11.00 -1.39
N ARG A 49 -0.29 -10.90 -2.02
CA ARG A 49 -0.80 -11.90 -2.97
C ARG A 49 0.02 -11.95 -4.26
N SER A 50 0.54 -10.82 -4.71
CA SER A 50 1.37 -10.72 -5.91
C SER A 50 2.80 -11.26 -5.72
N GLY A 51 3.21 -11.56 -4.49
CA GLY A 51 4.53 -12.11 -4.19
C GLY A 51 5.59 -11.06 -3.86
N VAL A 52 5.20 -9.86 -3.41
CA VAL A 52 6.19 -8.93 -2.83
C VAL A 52 6.84 -9.56 -1.60
N GLY A 53 8.17 -9.51 -1.54
CA GLY A 53 8.95 -10.22 -0.52
C GLY A 53 8.91 -9.60 0.87
N ARG A 54 8.89 -8.25 0.92
CA ARG A 54 8.93 -7.51 2.18
C ARG A 54 8.01 -6.29 2.17
N LEU A 55 7.30 -6.10 3.28
CA LEU A 55 6.51 -4.90 3.55
C LEU A 55 7.01 -4.20 4.81
N ILE A 56 7.04 -2.88 4.76
CA ILE A 56 7.20 -2.02 5.94
C ILE A 56 5.89 -1.27 6.10
N ILE A 57 5.18 -1.49 7.19
CA ILE A 57 3.86 -0.91 7.42
C ILE A 57 3.89 -0.06 8.68
N ALA A 58 3.31 1.13 8.62
CA ALA A 58 3.28 2.04 9.76
C ALA A 58 1.91 2.68 9.91
N ASP A 59 1.32 2.53 11.10
CA ASP A 59 0.04 3.12 11.50
C ASP A 59 -0.07 3.10 13.03
N PHE A 60 -0.47 4.22 13.63
CA PHE A 60 -0.52 4.40 15.07
C PHE A 60 -1.90 4.16 15.68
N ASP A 61 -2.94 4.01 14.85
CA ASP A 61 -4.30 3.78 15.32
C ASP A 61 -4.54 2.32 15.72
N ASN A 62 -5.61 2.12 16.49
CA ASN A 62 -6.21 0.81 16.69
C ASN A 62 -7.36 0.56 15.72
N VAL A 63 -7.64 -0.71 15.44
CA VAL A 63 -8.80 -1.14 14.65
C VAL A 63 -10.09 -0.85 15.42
N VAL A 64 -11.04 -0.16 14.78
CA VAL A 64 -12.39 0.07 15.31
C VAL A 64 -13.46 -0.51 14.38
N LEU A 65 -14.67 -0.75 14.90
CA LEU A 65 -15.76 -1.37 14.13
C LEU A 65 -16.06 -0.67 12.80
N SER A 66 -16.04 0.66 12.78
CA SER A 66 -16.31 1.46 11.57
C SER A 66 -15.25 1.30 10.48
N ASN A 67 -14.10 0.68 10.78
CA ASN A 67 -13.06 0.38 9.79
C ASN A 67 -13.41 -0.84 8.93
N LEU A 68 -14.18 -1.80 9.48
CA LEU A 68 -14.46 -3.07 8.80
C LEU A 68 -15.25 -2.93 7.50
N ASN A 69 -15.87 -1.76 7.26
CA ASN A 69 -16.59 -1.52 6.03
C ASN A 69 -15.70 -1.46 4.78
N ARG A 70 -14.39 -1.21 4.92
CA ARG A 70 -13.48 -0.95 3.79
C ARG A 70 -12.01 -1.28 4.02
N GLN A 71 -11.60 -1.59 5.24
CA GLN A 71 -10.21 -1.89 5.59
C GLN A 71 -10.01 -3.40 5.72
N PHE A 72 -8.81 -3.92 5.42
CA PHE A 72 -8.51 -5.35 5.48
C PHE A 72 -8.27 -5.85 6.93
N PHE A 73 -9.32 -5.70 7.75
CA PHE A 73 -9.39 -6.14 9.14
C PHE A 73 -10.63 -7.01 9.36
N PHE A 74 -10.60 -7.82 10.41
CA PHE A 74 -11.70 -8.69 10.78
C PHE A 74 -12.26 -8.32 12.16
N THR A 75 -13.42 -8.87 12.53
CA THR A 75 -14.06 -8.62 13.82
C THR A 75 -13.14 -8.92 15.02
N ASN A 76 -12.29 -9.94 14.90
CA ASN A 76 -11.35 -10.34 15.95
C ASN A 76 -10.11 -9.43 16.03
N ASP A 77 -9.99 -8.43 15.17
CA ASP A 77 -8.90 -7.45 15.19
C ASP A 77 -9.28 -6.17 15.90
N ILE A 78 -10.56 -5.95 16.23
CA ILE A 78 -11.03 -4.75 16.93
C ILE A 78 -10.24 -4.57 18.24
N GLY A 79 -9.72 -3.36 18.44
CA GLY A 79 -8.91 -2.98 19.60
C GLY A 79 -7.41 -3.23 19.45
N LYS A 80 -6.97 -3.99 18.44
CA LYS A 80 -5.53 -4.19 18.18
C LYS A 80 -4.93 -3.00 17.41
N PRO A 81 -3.62 -2.74 17.55
CA PRO A 81 -2.92 -1.80 16.67
C PRO A 81 -3.07 -2.21 15.21
N LYS A 82 -3.44 -1.26 14.34
CA LYS A 82 -3.70 -1.53 12.92
C LYS A 82 -2.51 -2.16 12.21
N ALA A 83 -1.29 -1.67 12.47
CA ALA A 83 -0.08 -2.20 11.86
C ALA A 83 0.15 -3.68 12.22
N GLU A 84 0.03 -4.07 13.50
CA GLU A 84 0.18 -5.47 13.91
C GLU A 84 -0.97 -6.35 13.42
N ALA A 85 -2.22 -5.88 13.51
CA ALA A 85 -3.38 -6.62 13.01
C ALA A 85 -3.28 -6.88 11.50
N LEU A 86 -2.81 -5.89 10.73
CA LEU A 86 -2.60 -6.04 9.29
C LEU A 86 -1.52 -7.08 9.02
N LYS A 87 -0.37 -7.00 9.71
CA LYS A 87 0.70 -8.01 9.62
C LYS A 87 0.19 -9.42 9.87
N ASP A 88 -0.58 -9.63 10.94
CA ASP A 88 -1.18 -10.93 11.26
C ASP A 88 -2.11 -11.42 10.13
N ASN A 89 -2.91 -10.52 9.56
CA ASN A 89 -3.81 -10.84 8.46
C ASN A 89 -3.07 -11.18 7.16
N LEU A 90 -1.98 -10.47 6.84
CA LEU A 90 -1.15 -10.74 5.67
C LEU A 90 -0.38 -12.06 5.80
N LYS A 91 0.06 -12.41 7.01
CA LYS A 91 0.70 -13.71 7.28
C LYS A 91 -0.21 -14.91 7.06
N LYS A 92 -1.54 -14.73 7.13
CA LYS A 92 -2.52 -15.77 6.74
C LYS A 92 -2.54 -16.01 5.22
N ILE A 93 -2.15 -15.01 4.42
CA ILE A 93 -2.05 -15.12 2.96
C ILE A 93 -0.70 -15.73 2.58
N ASN A 94 0.38 -15.14 3.09
CA ASN A 94 1.75 -15.58 2.82
C ASN A 94 2.51 -15.65 4.16
N PRO A 95 2.72 -16.84 4.75
CA PRO A 95 3.42 -16.96 6.02
C PRO A 95 4.91 -16.58 5.91
N TYR A 96 5.48 -16.56 4.71
CA TYR A 96 6.90 -16.36 4.44
C TYR A 96 7.30 -14.94 4.02
N ILE A 97 6.33 -14.04 3.82
CA ILE A 97 6.59 -12.62 3.58
C ILE A 97 7.26 -11.99 4.81
N GLU A 98 8.24 -11.11 4.61
CA GLU A 98 8.81 -10.33 5.71
C GLU A 98 7.94 -9.09 5.95
N ILE A 99 7.55 -8.83 7.21
CA ILE A 99 6.75 -7.65 7.54
C ILE A 99 7.37 -6.98 8.76
N ILE A 100 7.77 -5.72 8.58
CA ILE A 100 8.14 -4.82 9.68
C ILE A 100 6.94 -3.91 9.92
N SER A 101 6.45 -3.92 11.14
CA SER A 101 5.28 -3.15 11.57
C SER A 101 5.70 -2.11 12.60
N HIS A 102 5.34 -0.85 12.35
CA HIS A 102 5.53 0.27 13.26
C HIS A 102 4.17 0.75 13.75
N THR A 103 3.96 0.73 15.06
CA THR A 103 2.75 1.26 15.70
C THR A 103 2.91 2.72 16.15
N GLU A 104 3.97 3.38 15.69
CA GLU A 104 4.29 4.76 16.00
C GLU A 104 3.70 5.69 14.94
N LYS A 105 3.35 6.91 15.36
CA LYS A 105 2.93 7.94 14.41
C LYS A 105 4.10 8.32 13.53
N ILE A 106 3.86 8.39 12.22
CA ILE A 106 4.85 8.88 11.27
C ILE A 106 5.03 10.38 11.48
N THR A 107 6.28 10.79 11.62
CA THR A 107 6.71 12.18 11.77
C THR A 107 7.84 12.47 10.77
N PRO A 108 8.17 13.74 10.50
CA PRO A 108 9.30 14.08 9.63
C PRO A 108 10.62 13.43 10.06
N GLU A 109 10.80 13.22 11.37
CA GLU A 109 12.04 12.69 11.96
C GLU A 109 12.19 11.18 11.78
N ASN A 110 11.09 10.42 11.81
CA ASN A 110 11.13 8.95 11.70
C ASN A 110 10.79 8.41 10.31
N LEU A 111 10.15 9.21 9.44
CA LEU A 111 9.69 8.82 8.11
C LEU A 111 10.80 8.16 7.27
N THR A 112 11.96 8.81 7.18
CA THR A 112 13.11 8.28 6.42
C THR A 112 13.66 7.01 7.06
N GLY A 113 13.71 6.96 8.40
CA GLY A 113 14.18 5.79 9.13
C GLY A 113 13.32 4.56 8.84
N PHE A 114 11.99 4.71 8.91
CA PHE A 114 11.05 3.64 8.65
C PHE A 114 11.17 3.10 7.22
N PHE A 115 11.22 3.97 6.22
CA PHE A 115 11.11 3.56 4.82
C PHE A 115 12.40 3.61 4.01
N SER A 116 13.56 3.71 4.68
CA SER A 116 14.88 3.83 4.04
C SER A 116 15.18 2.71 3.03
N SER A 117 14.75 1.47 3.32
CA SER A 117 14.97 0.30 2.48
C SER A 117 13.84 0.01 1.48
N ALA A 118 12.78 0.82 1.44
CA ALA A 118 11.68 0.64 0.50
C ALA A 118 12.05 1.20 -0.88
N GLU A 119 11.67 0.50 -1.95
CA GLU A 119 11.82 0.98 -3.34
C GLU A 119 10.62 1.85 -3.76
N ALA A 120 9.44 1.53 -3.23
CA ALA A 120 8.22 2.30 -3.40
C ALA A 120 7.52 2.49 -2.05
N ILE A 121 6.91 3.66 -1.84
CA ILE A 121 6.13 3.99 -0.66
C ILE A 121 4.71 4.35 -1.10
N VAL A 122 3.73 3.77 -0.42
CA VAL A 122 2.31 4.05 -0.62
C VAL A 122 1.84 4.95 0.50
N GLU A 123 1.43 6.16 0.14
CA GLU A 123 0.77 7.12 1.00
C GLU A 123 -0.71 6.77 1.11
N ALA A 124 -1.16 6.53 2.34
CA ALA A 124 -2.54 6.16 2.66
C ALA A 124 -3.03 6.87 3.94
N PHE A 125 -2.60 8.12 4.14
CA PHE A 125 -3.06 8.99 5.21
C PHE A 125 -4.44 9.57 4.90
N ASP A 126 -5.21 9.84 5.95
CA ASP A 126 -6.50 10.55 5.84
C ASP A 126 -6.32 12.08 6.01
N ASP A 127 -5.26 12.53 6.69
CA ASP A 127 -5.02 13.95 7.01
C ASP A 127 -4.15 14.66 5.95
N GLU A 128 -4.57 15.87 5.54
CA GLU A 128 -3.89 16.65 4.50
C GLU A 128 -2.46 17.08 4.90
N LYS A 129 -2.19 17.31 6.19
CA LYS A 129 -0.84 17.70 6.65
C LYS A 129 0.10 16.51 6.60
N GLU A 130 -0.38 15.32 6.93
CA GLU A 130 0.40 14.08 6.84
C GLU A 130 0.73 13.74 5.37
N LYS A 131 -0.24 13.93 4.46
CA LYS A 131 -0.01 13.86 3.00
C LYS A 131 1.06 14.85 2.54
N SER A 132 0.93 16.10 2.96
CA SER A 132 1.87 17.16 2.57
C SER A 132 3.28 16.88 3.09
N MET A 133 3.40 16.37 4.32
CA MET A 133 4.68 15.99 4.92
C MET A 133 5.42 14.97 4.05
N ILE A 134 4.80 13.84 3.71
CA ILE A 134 5.48 12.80 2.92
C ILE A 134 5.78 13.28 1.49
N ILE A 135 4.87 14.02 0.87
CA ILE A 135 5.11 14.60 -0.47
C ILE A 135 6.33 15.53 -0.42
N ASN A 136 6.42 16.41 0.57
CA ASN A 136 7.56 17.33 0.72
C ASN A 136 8.89 16.58 0.93
N SER A 137 8.88 15.47 1.68
CA SER A 137 10.06 14.62 1.83
C SER A 137 10.49 13.95 0.52
N PHE A 138 9.57 13.71 -0.43
CA PHE A 138 9.92 13.23 -1.76
C PHE A 138 10.40 14.34 -2.70
N LEU A 139 9.98 15.59 -2.48
CA LEU A 139 10.49 16.75 -3.22
C LEU A 139 11.93 17.09 -2.84
N ASP A 140 12.34 16.80 -1.61
CA ASP A 140 13.75 16.81 -1.22
C ASP A 140 14.49 15.59 -1.79
N GLU A 141 15.27 15.81 -2.85
CA GLU A 141 15.99 14.75 -3.57
C GLU A 141 16.97 13.96 -2.69
N LYS A 142 17.40 14.50 -1.54
CA LYS A 142 18.32 13.82 -0.63
C LYS A 142 17.64 12.76 0.23
N THR A 143 16.36 12.92 0.52
CA THR A 143 15.66 12.12 1.53
C THR A 143 15.21 10.76 0.96
N PHE A 144 14.60 10.76 -0.23
CA PHE A 144 14.13 9.54 -0.90
C PHE A 144 14.61 9.45 -2.35
N SER A 145 15.93 9.59 -2.54
CA SER A 145 16.58 9.37 -3.83
C SER A 145 16.18 8.01 -4.40
N GLU A 146 15.81 8.00 -5.68
CA GLU A 146 15.48 6.80 -6.48
C GLU A 146 14.27 5.97 -6.00
N LYS A 147 13.48 6.48 -5.05
CA LYS A 147 12.25 5.81 -4.60
C LYS A 147 11.01 6.40 -5.27
N TYR A 148 9.97 5.59 -5.37
CA TYR A 148 8.66 6.02 -5.87
C TYR A 148 7.68 6.30 -4.74
N LEU A 149 6.80 7.28 -4.93
CA LEU A 149 5.67 7.59 -4.04
C LEU A 149 4.36 7.40 -4.80
N LEU A 150 3.43 6.67 -4.18
CA LEU A 150 2.09 6.48 -4.69
C LEU A 150 1.09 7.07 -3.72
N CYS A 151 0.34 8.08 -4.19
CA CYS A 151 -0.70 8.74 -3.42
C CYS A 151 -2.08 8.40 -3.99
N ALA A 152 -3.13 8.81 -3.27
CA ALA A 152 -4.48 8.76 -3.78
C ALA A 152 -5.26 10.05 -3.51
N SER A 153 -6.23 10.33 -4.37
CA SER A 153 -7.13 11.48 -4.26
C SER A 153 -8.49 11.17 -4.86
N GLY A 154 -9.57 11.72 -4.33
CA GLY A 154 -10.87 11.58 -4.98
C GLY A 154 -11.54 10.21 -4.79
N LEU A 155 -11.80 9.80 -3.55
CA LEU A 155 -12.30 8.45 -3.21
C LEU A 155 -13.66 8.45 -2.50
N GLY A 156 -14.25 9.62 -2.27
CA GLY A 156 -15.56 9.73 -1.62
C GLY A 156 -16.70 9.29 -2.54
N GLY A 157 -17.84 8.96 -1.94
CA GLY A 157 -19.08 8.75 -2.69
C GLY A 157 -19.17 7.45 -3.48
N ILE A 158 -20.15 7.42 -4.38
CA ILE A 158 -20.57 6.23 -5.16
C ILE A 158 -20.53 6.48 -6.67
N ALA A 159 -19.73 7.44 -7.13
CA ALA A 159 -19.61 7.76 -8.55
C ALA A 159 -19.13 6.53 -9.36
N SER A 160 -19.07 6.62 -10.69
CA SER A 160 -18.55 5.51 -11.49
C SER A 160 -17.11 5.16 -11.08
N ALA A 161 -16.82 3.88 -10.93
CA ALA A 161 -15.48 3.40 -10.62
C ALA A 161 -14.51 3.53 -11.82
N ASN A 162 -15.04 3.58 -13.04
CA ASN A 162 -14.26 3.78 -14.27
C ASN A 162 -13.64 5.19 -14.37
N LEU A 163 -14.01 6.09 -13.45
CA LEU A 163 -13.38 7.40 -13.31
C LEU A 163 -12.03 7.33 -12.60
N ILE A 164 -11.79 6.27 -11.81
CA ILE A 164 -10.52 6.09 -11.10
C ILE A 164 -9.45 5.74 -12.12
N LYS A 165 -8.37 6.51 -12.11
CA LYS A 165 -7.20 6.33 -12.97
C LYS A 165 -5.94 6.57 -12.18
N THR A 166 -4.82 6.02 -12.65
CA THR A 166 -3.49 6.40 -12.15
C THR A 166 -2.90 7.41 -13.11
N ILE A 167 -2.37 8.51 -12.58
CA ILE A 167 -1.61 9.51 -13.34
C ILE A 167 -0.19 9.60 -12.81
N LYS A 168 0.74 9.95 -13.71
CA LYS A 168 2.12 10.29 -13.38
C LYS A 168 2.19 11.79 -13.08
N TYR A 169 2.35 12.16 -11.82
CA TYR A 169 2.44 13.56 -11.39
C TYR A 169 3.84 14.12 -11.57
N SER A 170 4.86 13.30 -11.28
CA SER A 170 6.26 13.59 -11.57
C SER A 170 7.00 12.28 -11.90
N LYS A 171 8.31 12.35 -12.16
CA LYS A 171 9.13 11.15 -12.40
C LYS A 171 8.98 10.09 -11.29
N ARG A 172 8.78 10.52 -10.03
CA ARG A 172 8.75 9.64 -8.86
C ARG A 172 7.40 9.57 -8.15
N ILE A 173 6.43 10.41 -8.53
CA ILE A 173 5.15 10.54 -7.82
C ILE A 173 4.01 10.16 -8.76
N PHE A 174 3.19 9.21 -8.30
CA PHE A 174 2.01 8.72 -8.99
C PHE A 174 0.79 8.92 -8.11
N VAL A 175 -0.36 9.25 -8.73
CA VAL A 175 -1.60 9.50 -7.99
C VAL A 175 -2.73 8.68 -8.59
N SER A 176 -3.39 7.87 -7.77
CA SER A 176 -4.55 7.06 -8.16
C SER A 176 -5.84 7.67 -7.63
N GLY A 177 -6.84 7.88 -8.48
CA GLY A 177 -8.02 8.64 -8.07
C GLY A 177 -8.97 9.02 -9.18
N ASP A 178 -10.11 9.58 -8.80
CA ASP A 178 -10.96 10.34 -9.73
C ASP A 178 -10.69 11.86 -9.68
N PHE A 179 -9.87 12.31 -8.72
CA PHE A 179 -9.43 13.70 -8.53
C PHE A 179 -10.53 14.73 -8.24
N VAL A 180 -11.78 14.30 -8.02
CA VAL A 180 -12.94 15.20 -7.85
C VAL A 180 -13.79 14.81 -6.64
N SER A 181 -13.99 13.52 -6.38
CA SER A 181 -14.95 13.07 -5.36
C SER A 181 -14.39 13.18 -3.95
N SER A 182 -14.98 14.05 -3.15
CA SER A 182 -14.73 14.15 -1.72
C SER A 182 -15.84 13.49 -0.90
N VAL A 183 -15.63 13.35 0.41
CA VAL A 183 -16.70 13.01 1.36
C VAL A 183 -17.64 14.21 1.42
N CYS A 184 -18.73 14.17 0.66
CA CYS A 184 -19.71 15.25 0.56
C CYS A 184 -21.13 14.71 0.31
N GLY A 185 -22.15 15.53 0.55
CA GLY A 185 -23.54 15.19 0.24
C GLY A 185 -24.12 14.00 1.03
N GLY A 186 -23.58 13.71 2.21
CA GLY A 186 -24.01 12.59 3.06
C GLY A 186 -23.36 11.24 2.74
N TYR A 187 -22.50 11.17 1.73
CA TYR A 187 -21.76 9.95 1.39
C TYR A 187 -20.38 9.93 2.03
N GLY A 188 -20.05 8.80 2.66
CA GLY A 188 -18.70 8.49 3.13
C GLY A 188 -17.84 7.84 2.04
N VAL A 189 -16.85 7.06 2.46
CA VAL A 189 -16.04 6.20 1.61
C VAL A 189 -16.58 4.77 1.62
N VAL A 190 -16.88 4.23 0.44
CA VAL A 190 -17.46 2.89 0.27
C VAL A 190 -16.41 1.89 -0.21
N SER A 191 -16.51 0.65 0.27
CA SER A 191 -15.51 -0.42 0.05
C SER A 191 -15.09 -0.56 -1.42
N PRO A 192 -16.00 -0.73 -2.40
CA PRO A 192 -15.59 -1.03 -3.77
C PRO A 192 -14.73 0.08 -4.39
N ARG A 193 -15.07 1.35 -4.13
CA ARG A 193 -14.35 2.51 -4.67
C ARG A 193 -12.93 2.58 -4.09
N VAL A 194 -12.81 2.34 -2.78
CA VAL A 194 -11.51 2.30 -2.08
C VAL A 194 -10.66 1.14 -2.59
N LEU A 195 -11.25 -0.05 -2.75
CA LEU A 195 -10.53 -1.24 -3.23
C LEU A 195 -10.02 -1.05 -4.67
N ILE A 196 -10.79 -0.39 -5.54
CA ILE A 196 -10.37 -0.11 -6.92
C ILE A 196 -9.20 0.87 -6.93
N ALA A 197 -9.24 1.94 -6.13
CA ALA A 197 -8.10 2.84 -6.01
C ALA A 197 -6.86 2.16 -5.40
N ALA A 198 -7.05 1.31 -4.38
CA ALA A 198 -5.99 0.49 -3.82
C ALA A 198 -5.39 -0.47 -4.86
N ALA A 199 -6.22 -1.08 -5.71
CA ALA A 199 -5.76 -1.94 -6.81
C ALA A 199 -4.98 -1.13 -7.86
N HIS A 200 -5.40 0.09 -8.18
CA HIS A 200 -4.65 1.01 -9.04
C HIS A 200 -3.26 1.34 -8.45
N GLN A 201 -3.16 1.64 -7.16
CA GLN A 201 -1.88 1.88 -6.48
C GLN A 201 -1.02 0.60 -6.48
N ALA A 202 -1.55 -0.54 -6.04
CA ALA A 202 -0.81 -1.80 -5.97
C ALA A 202 -0.30 -2.26 -7.35
N ASN A 203 -1.13 -2.11 -8.38
CA ASN A 203 -0.72 -2.41 -9.76
C ASN A 203 0.42 -1.50 -10.22
N MET A 204 0.32 -0.19 -9.94
CA MET A 204 1.40 0.74 -10.27
C MET A 204 2.69 0.44 -9.51
N VAL A 205 2.63 0.03 -8.24
CA VAL A 205 3.81 -0.44 -7.50
C VAL A 205 4.48 -1.60 -8.24
N ILE A 206 3.71 -2.62 -8.63
CA ILE A 206 4.26 -3.80 -9.34
C ILE A 206 4.89 -3.39 -10.67
N ARG A 207 4.23 -2.51 -11.43
CA ARG A 207 4.77 -1.93 -12.67
C ARG A 207 6.13 -1.28 -12.43
N LEU A 208 6.23 -0.40 -11.44
CA LEU A 208 7.48 0.29 -11.10
C LEU A 208 8.59 -0.66 -10.67
N LEU A 209 8.30 -1.62 -9.79
CA LEU A 209 9.27 -2.63 -9.34
C LEU A 209 9.78 -3.52 -10.49
N THR A 210 9.01 -3.62 -11.58
CA THR A 210 9.36 -4.46 -12.73
C THR A 210 9.94 -3.69 -13.91
N GLY A 211 9.96 -2.35 -13.84
CA GLY A 211 10.58 -1.45 -14.83
C GLY A 211 9.59 -0.68 -15.71
N GLU A 212 8.29 -0.80 -15.44
CA GLU A 212 7.22 -0.15 -16.20
C GLU A 212 6.82 1.18 -15.53
N GLU A 213 7.29 2.30 -16.06
CA GLU A 213 7.09 3.63 -15.45
C GLU A 213 5.87 4.41 -15.93
N GLU A 214 5.13 3.87 -16.91
CA GLU A 214 3.90 4.48 -17.43
C GLU A 214 2.66 3.84 -16.78
N PRO A 215 1.63 4.62 -16.38
CA PRO A 215 0.39 4.12 -15.78
C PRO A 215 -0.48 3.24 -16.69
#